data_AF-A0A7L3JMH4-F1
#
_entry.id   AF-A0A7L3JMH4-F1
#
_cell.length_a   1.000
_cell.length_b   1.000
_cell.length_c   1.000
_cell.angle_alpha   90.00
_cell.angle_beta   90.00
_cell.angle_gamma   90.00
#
_symmetry.space_group_name_H-M   'P 1'
#
loop_
_entity.id
_entity.type
_entity.pdbx_description
1 polymer ?
#
loop_
_entity_poly.entity_id
_entity_poly.type
_entity_poly.pdbx_seq_one_letter_code
_entity_poly.pdbx_strand_id
1 'polypeptide(L)'
;TMLPLLLLLLATAHALDKLPYIPTLARSPLGGLTTASTFVLEQPRCVFTEVPSDAVIWLVVAVPEAVANFNNSVGPGTPERAFQGFPGSTPAYMTLNTTILNYPCPKPSGEITVLRVGSETSCARNEMRPTCNGPLSGPGPYRVKFLALNGSEPVAETGWSKPITLKTAQPPSSIPVMGSRHSPGMIALTSILSILFAILLASLVAML
;
A
#
# COMPACT_ATOMS: atom_id res chain seq x y z
N THR A 1 35.25 30.03 -41.12
CA THR A 1 34.01 30.40 -40.43
C THR A 1 33.13 29.16 -40.25
N MET A 2 33.43 28.33 -39.24
CA MET A 2 32.72 27.05 -38.98
C MET A 2 32.32 26.93 -37.50
N LEU A 3 32.11 28.06 -36.83
CA LEU A 3 31.73 28.12 -35.43
C LEU A 3 30.20 28.06 -35.14
N PRO A 4 29.25 28.28 -36.09
CA PRO A 4 27.85 28.34 -35.70
C PRO A 4 27.14 26.97 -35.64
N LEU A 5 27.75 25.88 -36.12
CA LEU A 5 27.08 24.57 -36.17
C LEU A 5 27.29 23.71 -34.91
N LEU A 6 28.24 24.06 -34.03
CA LEU A 6 28.54 23.27 -32.83
C LEU A 6 27.61 23.59 -31.64
N LEU A 7 26.76 24.62 -31.75
CA LEU A 7 25.80 25.03 -30.71
C LEU A 7 24.45 24.28 -30.75
N LEU A 8 24.22 23.43 -31.75
CA LEU A 8 22.94 22.71 -31.95
C LEU A 8 22.90 21.30 -31.34
N LEU A 9 23.93 20.89 -30.59
CA LEU A 9 24.04 19.56 -29.97
C LEU A 9 24.22 19.61 -28.45
N LEU A 10 23.80 20.70 -27.81
CA LEU A 10 23.52 20.68 -26.38
C LEU A 10 22.25 19.85 -26.18
N ALA A 11 22.40 18.53 -26.21
CA ALA A 11 21.47 17.65 -25.51
C ALA A 11 21.46 18.16 -24.07
N THR A 12 20.38 18.86 -23.71
CA THR A 12 20.12 19.27 -22.35
C THR A 12 19.99 17.98 -21.55
N ALA A 13 21.09 17.51 -20.99
CA ALA A 13 21.09 16.44 -20.01
C ALA A 13 20.30 16.99 -18.80
N HIS A 14 18.99 16.75 -18.80
CA HIS A 14 18.16 17.09 -17.66
C HIS A 14 18.61 16.15 -16.54
N ALA A 15 19.36 16.70 -15.59
CA ALA A 15 19.72 15.98 -14.39
C ALA A 15 18.43 15.60 -13.66
N LEU A 16 18.37 14.36 -13.15
CA LEU A 16 17.25 13.91 -12.33
C LEU A 16 17.10 14.82 -11.10
N ASP A 17 15.95 15.48 -10.98
CA ASP A 17 15.69 16.38 -9.86
C ASP A 17 15.45 15.58 -8.56
N LYS A 18 16.04 16.03 -7.46
CA LYS A 18 15.94 15.38 -6.14
C LYS A 18 15.13 16.25 -5.21
N LEU A 19 13.86 15.88 -5.05
CA LEU A 19 12.91 16.62 -4.26
C LEU A 19 13.14 16.39 -2.75
N PRO A 20 13.10 17.43 -1.91
CA PRO A 20 13.31 17.34 -0.46
C PRO A 20 12.07 16.79 0.27
N TYR A 21 11.46 15.73 -0.26
CA TYR A 21 10.32 15.04 0.32
C TYR A 21 10.73 13.62 0.72
N ILE A 22 10.22 13.16 1.87
CA ILE A 22 10.39 11.79 2.35
C ILE A 22 9.00 11.20 2.57
N PRO A 23 8.62 10.12 1.86
CA PRO A 23 7.34 9.47 2.08
C PRO A 23 7.21 9.00 3.53
N THR A 24 6.01 9.18 4.08
CA THR A 24 5.68 8.76 5.44
C THR A 24 4.35 8.02 5.45
N LEU A 25 4.17 7.16 6.45
CA LEU A 25 2.86 6.58 6.75
C LEU A 25 1.86 7.72 7.00
N ALA A 26 0.61 7.47 6.61
CA ALA A 26 -0.47 8.43 6.82
C ALA A 26 -0.58 8.81 8.30
N ARG A 27 -0.71 10.11 8.56
CA ARG A 27 -0.82 10.69 9.91
C ARG A 27 -2.24 10.62 10.46
N SER A 28 -3.22 10.40 9.59
CA SER A 28 -4.62 10.25 9.98
C SER A 28 -4.82 8.97 10.81
N PRO A 29 -5.69 8.97 11.83
CA PRO A 29 -5.92 7.82 12.69
C PRO A 29 -6.74 6.75 11.94
N LEU A 30 -6.05 5.95 11.13
CA LEU A 30 -6.65 4.89 10.32
C LEU A 30 -6.42 3.53 11.00
N GLY A 31 -7.49 2.81 11.34
CA GLY A 31 -7.39 1.47 11.95
C GLY A 31 -6.60 0.46 11.11
N GLY A 32 -6.60 0.66 9.79
CA GLY A 32 -5.83 -0.11 8.81
C GLY A 32 -4.61 0.62 8.25
N LEU A 33 -3.91 1.44 9.06
CA LEU A 33 -2.67 2.11 8.69
C LEU A 33 -1.59 1.13 8.23
N THR A 34 -1.45 0.02 8.96
CA THR A 34 -0.72 -1.18 8.56
C THR A 34 -1.57 -2.42 8.84
N THR A 35 -1.55 -3.37 7.91
CA THR A 35 -2.17 -4.70 8.03
C THR A 35 -1.09 -5.76 7.84
N ALA A 36 -1.47 -7.03 7.64
CA ALA A 36 -0.52 -8.09 7.32
C ALA A 36 0.06 -8.02 5.90
N SER A 37 -0.57 -7.26 5.00
CA SER A 37 -0.19 -7.21 3.58
C SER A 37 -0.31 -5.81 2.96
N THR A 38 -0.70 -4.80 3.73
CA THR A 38 -0.87 -3.42 3.24
C THR A 38 -0.35 -2.40 4.22
N PHE A 39 0.06 -1.24 3.71
CA PHE A 39 0.28 -0.04 4.50
C PHE A 39 -0.27 1.19 3.79
N VAL A 40 -0.44 2.29 4.52
CA VAL A 40 -1.04 3.52 4.00
C VAL A 40 -0.07 4.68 4.14
N LEU A 41 0.21 5.37 3.03
CA LEU A 41 1.07 6.54 2.94
C LEU A 41 0.27 7.83 2.84
N GLU A 42 0.89 8.95 3.23
CA GLU A 42 0.47 10.26 2.75
C GLU A 42 0.65 10.36 1.23
N GLN A 43 -0.30 11.02 0.55
CA GLN A 43 -0.14 11.38 -0.85
C GLN A 43 0.96 12.45 -1.01
N PRO A 44 1.80 12.40 -2.06
CA PRO A 44 2.86 13.38 -2.31
C PRO A 44 2.30 14.68 -2.89
N ARG A 45 1.32 15.29 -2.21
CA ARG A 45 0.70 16.56 -2.60
C ARG A 45 1.69 17.70 -2.45
N CYS A 46 1.66 18.65 -3.39
CA CYS A 46 2.56 19.81 -3.40
C CYS A 46 4.06 19.43 -3.49
N VAL A 47 4.39 18.23 -3.99
CA VAL A 47 5.79 17.75 -4.11
C VAL A 47 6.32 17.91 -5.52
N PHE A 48 5.56 17.47 -6.53
CA PHE A 48 5.99 17.44 -7.94
C PHE A 48 5.50 18.66 -8.73
N THR A 49 5.59 19.88 -8.16
CA THR A 49 5.00 21.10 -8.78
C THR A 49 5.72 21.56 -10.05
N GLU A 50 7.03 21.32 -10.13
CA GLU A 50 7.89 21.75 -11.25
C GLU A 50 8.04 20.68 -12.34
N VAL A 51 7.39 19.53 -12.18
CA VAL A 51 7.46 18.41 -13.12
C VAL A 51 6.39 18.58 -14.20
N PRO A 52 6.64 18.19 -15.48
CA PRO A 52 5.63 18.22 -16.53
C PRO A 52 4.31 17.55 -16.09
N SER A 53 3.17 18.15 -16.48
CA SER A 53 1.84 17.70 -16.02
C SER A 53 1.47 16.29 -16.49
N ASP A 54 2.06 15.84 -17.60
CA ASP A 54 1.91 14.53 -18.21
C ASP A 54 2.93 13.51 -17.68
N ALA A 55 3.90 13.93 -16.88
CA ALA A 55 4.81 13.01 -16.21
C ALA A 55 4.03 12.09 -15.27
N VAL A 56 4.41 10.82 -15.29
CA VAL A 56 3.79 9.77 -14.50
C VAL A 56 4.59 9.57 -13.22
N ILE A 57 3.97 9.85 -12.09
CA ILE A 57 4.48 9.61 -10.74
C ILE A 57 4.22 8.14 -10.39
N TRP A 58 5.29 7.41 -10.10
CA TRP A 58 5.26 6.03 -9.66
C TRP A 58 5.66 5.93 -8.20
N LEU A 59 5.03 4.99 -7.48
CA LEU A 59 5.54 4.53 -6.19
C LEU A 59 6.51 3.37 -6.42
N VAL A 60 7.75 3.53 -5.96
CA VAL A 60 8.72 2.44 -5.83
C VAL A 60 8.52 1.79 -4.47
N VAL A 61 8.37 0.47 -4.44
CA VAL A 61 8.34 -0.33 -3.22
C VAL A 61 9.50 -1.32 -3.26
N ALA A 62 10.32 -1.31 -2.22
CA ALA A 62 11.59 -2.03 -2.20
C ALA A 62 11.88 -2.68 -0.85
N VAL A 63 12.71 -3.72 -0.88
CA VAL A 63 13.40 -4.21 0.33
C VAL A 63 14.59 -3.30 0.66
N PRO A 64 15.09 -3.27 1.91
CA PRO A 64 16.18 -2.38 2.32
C PRO A 64 17.45 -2.54 1.49
N GLU A 65 17.76 -3.77 1.05
CA GLU A 65 18.96 -4.12 0.31
C GLU A 65 18.98 -3.48 -1.09
N ALA A 66 17.80 -3.16 -1.63
CA ALA A 66 17.67 -2.53 -2.95
C ALA A 66 18.01 -1.03 -2.94
N VAL A 67 17.95 -0.37 -1.78
CA VAL A 67 17.94 1.11 -1.67
C VAL A 67 19.21 1.74 -2.23
N ALA A 68 20.38 1.18 -1.87
CA ALA A 68 21.67 1.76 -2.23
C ALA A 68 21.99 1.66 -3.72
N ASN A 69 21.47 0.62 -4.39
CA ASN A 69 21.79 0.28 -5.78
C ASN A 69 20.56 0.41 -6.71
N PHE A 70 19.53 1.14 -6.28
CA PHE A 70 18.31 1.28 -7.07
C PHE A 70 18.58 2.09 -8.33
N ASN A 71 18.50 1.43 -9.50
CA ASN A 71 18.59 2.09 -10.79
C ASN A 71 17.24 2.70 -11.21
N ASN A 72 17.19 4.03 -11.32
CA ASN A 72 16.00 4.79 -11.76
C ASN A 72 15.71 4.64 -13.26
N SER A 73 16.68 4.23 -14.07
CA SER A 73 16.50 4.06 -15.51
C SER A 73 15.78 2.77 -15.89
N VAL A 74 15.59 1.84 -14.94
CA VAL A 74 14.82 0.61 -15.16
C VAL A 74 13.33 0.93 -15.01
N GLY A 75 12.61 0.83 -16.13
CA GLY A 75 11.22 1.24 -16.21
C GLY A 75 10.25 0.35 -15.42
N PRO A 76 9.03 0.86 -15.15
CA PRO A 76 7.98 0.11 -14.48
C PRO A 76 7.51 -1.07 -15.34
N GLY A 77 7.23 -2.20 -14.70
CA GLY A 77 6.66 -3.37 -15.38
C GLY A 77 7.63 -4.23 -16.19
N THR A 78 8.92 -3.88 -16.23
CA THR A 78 9.95 -4.81 -16.74
C THR A 78 10.11 -6.01 -15.79
N PRO A 79 10.73 -7.12 -16.21
CA PRO A 79 10.99 -8.26 -15.33
C PRO A 79 11.70 -7.88 -14.02
N GLU A 80 12.60 -6.90 -14.06
CA GLU A 80 13.34 -6.39 -12.89
C GLU A 80 12.50 -5.46 -11.99
N ARG A 81 11.31 -5.04 -12.42
CA ARG A 81 10.40 -4.12 -11.70
C ARG A 81 8.97 -4.65 -11.57
N ALA A 82 8.74 -5.93 -11.86
CA ALA A 82 7.43 -6.55 -11.82
C ALA A 82 7.04 -6.99 -10.40
N PHE A 83 5.80 -6.73 -10.00
CA PHE A 83 5.26 -7.10 -8.70
C PHE A 83 5.38 -8.61 -8.41
N GLN A 84 5.16 -9.47 -9.41
CA GLN A 84 5.10 -10.93 -9.22
C GLN A 84 6.44 -11.53 -8.79
N GLY A 85 7.56 -10.86 -9.09
CA GLY A 85 8.87 -11.26 -8.62
C GLY A 85 9.23 -10.70 -7.23
N PHE A 86 8.45 -9.79 -6.68
CA PHE A 86 8.76 -9.11 -5.43
C PHE A 86 8.33 -9.93 -4.19
N PRO A 87 9.16 -10.04 -3.13
CA PRO A 87 10.53 -9.54 -2.99
C PRO A 87 11.61 -10.57 -3.38
N GLY A 88 11.22 -11.70 -4.00
CA GLY A 88 12.12 -12.84 -4.26
C GLY A 88 13.09 -12.61 -5.40
N SER A 89 12.60 -12.65 -6.65
CA SER A 89 13.44 -12.49 -7.85
C SER A 89 13.69 -11.02 -8.20
N THR A 90 12.82 -10.09 -7.77
CA THR A 90 13.11 -8.66 -7.83
C THR A 90 13.09 -8.02 -6.44
N PRO A 91 14.10 -7.20 -6.09
CA PRO A 91 14.18 -6.53 -4.81
C PRO A 91 13.33 -5.23 -4.76
N ALA A 92 12.75 -4.79 -5.87
CA ALA A 92 11.86 -3.64 -5.91
C ALA A 92 10.91 -3.65 -7.11
N TYR A 93 9.66 -3.23 -6.91
CA TYR A 93 8.67 -3.07 -7.97
C TYR A 93 8.09 -1.65 -8.00
N MET A 94 7.39 -1.32 -9.09
CA MET A 94 6.76 -0.02 -9.28
C MET A 94 5.25 -0.16 -9.46
N THR A 95 4.49 0.69 -8.78
CA THR A 95 3.03 0.64 -8.77
C THR A 95 2.40 2.02 -8.53
N LEU A 96 1.07 2.06 -8.43
CA LEU A 96 0.28 3.26 -8.11
C LEU A 96 0.63 4.47 -9.00
N ASN A 97 0.71 4.22 -10.30
CA ASN A 97 1.01 5.26 -11.26
C ASN A 97 -0.10 6.30 -11.33
N THR A 98 0.28 7.56 -11.48
CA THR A 98 -0.67 8.66 -11.62
C THR A 98 0.03 9.92 -12.10
N THR A 99 -0.71 10.93 -12.52
CA THR A 99 -0.19 12.29 -12.75
C THR A 99 -0.41 13.18 -11.53
N ILE A 100 0.20 14.37 -11.53
CA ILE A 100 0.04 15.38 -10.48
C ILE A 100 -1.43 15.85 -10.31
N LEU A 101 -2.26 15.72 -11.36
CA LEU A 101 -3.67 16.11 -11.33
C LEU A 101 -4.48 15.34 -10.28
N ASN A 102 -4.07 14.13 -9.91
CA ASN A 102 -4.71 13.33 -8.86
C ASN A 102 -4.17 13.64 -7.45
N TYR A 103 -3.21 14.55 -7.33
CA TYR A 103 -2.67 15.07 -6.07
C TYR A 103 -2.87 16.59 -5.94
N PRO A 104 -4.13 17.10 -6.02
CA PRO A 104 -4.36 18.53 -5.97
C PRO A 104 -3.82 19.16 -4.67
N CYS A 105 -3.31 20.37 -4.79
CA CYS A 105 -2.73 21.13 -3.69
C CYS A 105 -3.57 22.41 -3.47
N PRO A 106 -4.00 22.74 -2.23
CA PRO A 106 -3.75 22.01 -0.98
C PRO A 106 -4.62 20.76 -0.83
N LYS A 107 -4.31 19.94 0.19
CA LYS A 107 -5.19 18.84 0.62
C LYS A 107 -6.59 19.41 0.98
N PRO A 108 -7.69 18.85 0.45
CA PRO A 108 -9.03 19.26 0.83
C PRO A 108 -9.28 19.04 2.33
N SER A 109 -9.93 20.01 2.97
CA SER A 109 -10.28 19.92 4.39
C SER A 109 -11.33 18.84 4.61
N GLY A 110 -11.16 18.03 5.66
CA GLY A 110 -12.10 16.96 6.02
C GLY A 110 -12.00 15.68 5.17
N GLU A 111 -11.23 15.67 4.09
CA GLU A 111 -11.07 14.48 3.25
C GLU A 111 -9.90 13.58 3.67
N ILE A 112 -10.12 12.27 3.55
CA ILE A 112 -9.09 11.24 3.76
C ILE A 112 -8.36 10.98 2.43
N THR A 113 -7.25 11.68 2.23
CA THR A 113 -6.43 11.59 1.01
C THR A 113 -5.16 10.77 1.28
N VAL A 114 -5.18 9.48 0.99
CA VAL A 114 -4.08 8.56 1.29
C VAL A 114 -3.78 7.61 0.12
N LEU A 115 -2.62 6.95 0.17
CA LEU A 115 -2.26 5.88 -0.78
C LEU A 115 -2.14 4.57 -0.03
N ARG A 116 -3.02 3.61 -0.34
CA ARG A 116 -2.91 2.26 0.21
C ARG A 116 -2.04 1.40 -0.71
N VAL A 117 -0.92 0.94 -0.20
CA VAL A 117 -0.03 -0.01 -0.87
C VAL A 117 -0.47 -1.43 -0.57
N GLY A 118 -0.56 -2.26 -1.59
CA GLY A 118 -0.93 -3.66 -1.51
C GLY A 118 -2.42 -3.99 -1.58
N SER A 119 -3.26 -3.08 -2.10
CA SER A 119 -4.72 -3.24 -2.08
C SER A 119 -5.32 -4.03 -3.23
N GLU A 120 -4.56 -4.32 -4.29
CA GLU A 120 -5.10 -4.96 -5.51
C GLU A 120 -4.91 -6.48 -5.49
N THR A 121 -5.83 -7.19 -4.83
CA THR A 121 -5.80 -8.66 -4.78
C THR A 121 -6.08 -9.33 -6.12
N SER A 122 -6.83 -8.68 -7.01
CA SER A 122 -7.27 -9.24 -8.29
C SER A 122 -6.15 -9.43 -9.31
N CYS A 123 -5.08 -8.62 -9.24
CA CYS A 123 -3.93 -8.74 -10.15
C CYS A 123 -2.74 -9.49 -9.55
N ALA A 124 -2.82 -9.94 -8.29
CA ALA A 124 -1.68 -10.49 -7.56
C ALA A 124 -1.01 -11.69 -8.26
N ARG A 125 -1.78 -12.48 -9.04
CA ARG A 125 -1.30 -13.62 -9.82
C ARG A 125 -1.34 -13.40 -11.33
N ASN A 126 -1.67 -12.19 -11.79
CA ASN A 126 -1.79 -11.88 -13.21
C ASN A 126 -0.48 -11.27 -13.72
N GLU A 127 0.37 -12.09 -14.35
CA GLU A 127 1.66 -11.66 -14.92
C GLU A 127 1.51 -10.65 -16.06
N MET A 128 0.34 -10.56 -16.71
CA MET A 128 0.05 -9.51 -17.69
C MET A 128 -0.13 -8.12 -17.06
N ARG A 129 -0.16 -8.02 -15.72
CA ARG A 129 -0.24 -6.77 -14.95
C ARG A 129 0.99 -6.63 -14.04
N PRO A 130 2.18 -6.36 -14.59
CA PRO A 130 3.42 -6.38 -13.82
C PRO A 130 3.55 -5.19 -12.84
N THR A 131 2.76 -4.13 -13.00
CA THR A 131 2.74 -2.94 -12.13
C THR A 131 1.67 -3.01 -11.03
N CYS A 132 1.12 -4.20 -10.77
CA CYS A 132 0.08 -4.47 -9.78
C CYS A 132 0.42 -3.89 -8.40
N ASN A 133 -0.53 -3.22 -7.76
CA ASN A 133 -0.45 -2.82 -6.36
C ASN A 133 -0.86 -3.99 -5.46
N GLY A 134 -0.25 -5.16 -5.66
CA GLY A 134 -0.69 -6.41 -5.07
C GLY A 134 -0.29 -6.56 -3.60
N PRO A 135 -0.96 -7.45 -2.83
CA PRO A 135 -0.70 -7.63 -1.41
C PRO A 135 0.75 -8.00 -1.12
N LEU A 136 1.33 -7.35 -0.10
CA LEU A 136 2.70 -7.59 0.32
C LEU A 136 2.81 -8.94 1.05
N SER A 137 3.88 -9.68 0.77
CA SER A 137 4.03 -11.09 1.15
C SER A 137 4.46 -11.35 2.60
N GLY A 138 4.85 -10.32 3.37
CA GLY A 138 5.34 -10.51 4.73
C GLY A 138 5.47 -9.22 5.54
N PRO A 139 6.07 -9.29 6.74
CA PRO A 139 6.18 -8.13 7.63
C PRO A 139 7.12 -7.02 7.12
N GLY A 140 7.92 -7.27 6.09
CA GLY A 140 8.97 -6.36 5.63
C GLY A 140 10.27 -6.53 6.46
N PRO A 141 11.06 -5.45 6.65
CA PRO A 141 10.70 -4.05 6.41
C PRO A 141 10.67 -3.66 4.94
N TYR A 142 9.80 -2.71 4.60
CA TYR A 142 9.69 -2.11 3.27
C TYR A 142 10.25 -0.69 3.25
N ARG A 143 10.75 -0.27 2.09
CA ARG A 143 11.23 1.09 1.81
C ARG A 143 10.50 1.60 0.58
N VAL A 144 10.11 2.87 0.58
CA VAL A 144 9.42 3.47 -0.56
C VAL A 144 10.01 4.83 -0.95
N LYS A 145 9.90 5.17 -2.23
CA LYS A 145 10.10 6.53 -2.76
C LYS A 145 9.13 6.78 -3.91
N PHE A 146 8.93 8.03 -4.28
CA PHE A 146 8.24 8.39 -5.51
C PHE A 146 9.26 8.72 -6.60
N LEU A 147 8.97 8.30 -7.83
CA LEU A 147 9.77 8.56 -9.02
C LEU A 147 8.83 9.06 -10.13
N ALA A 148 9.08 10.26 -10.63
CA ALA A 148 8.37 10.81 -11.78
C ALA A 148 9.12 10.50 -13.07
N LEU A 149 8.40 9.97 -14.05
CA LEU A 149 8.91 9.64 -15.37
C LEU A 149 8.20 10.46 -16.45
N ASN A 150 8.95 11.07 -17.36
CA ASN A 150 8.42 11.60 -18.61
C ASN A 150 8.66 10.57 -19.72
N GLY A 151 7.62 9.82 -20.09
CA GLY A 151 7.78 8.58 -20.85
C GLY A 151 8.62 7.57 -20.04
N SER A 152 9.81 7.23 -20.55
CA SER A 152 10.77 6.35 -19.88
C SER A 152 11.88 7.11 -19.14
N GLU A 153 11.97 8.43 -19.29
CA GLU A 153 13.05 9.23 -18.72
C GLU A 153 12.72 9.65 -17.28
N PRO A 154 13.60 9.35 -16.31
CA PRO A 154 13.46 9.86 -14.95
C PRO A 154 13.66 11.37 -14.89
N VAL A 155 12.65 12.11 -14.40
CA VAL A 155 12.68 13.58 -14.34
C VAL A 155 12.74 14.12 -12.91
N ALA A 156 12.15 13.42 -11.94
CA ALA A 156 12.26 13.79 -10.52
C ALA A 156 12.12 12.57 -9.59
N GLU A 157 12.75 12.60 -8.42
CA GLU A 157 12.61 11.59 -7.38
C GLU A 157 12.52 12.20 -5.97
N THR A 158 11.93 11.45 -5.04
CA THR A 158 11.93 11.80 -3.61
C THR A 158 13.01 11.03 -2.86
N GLY A 159 13.28 11.43 -1.61
CA GLY A 159 14.03 10.59 -0.68
C GLY A 159 13.32 9.25 -0.39
N TRP A 160 14.08 8.28 0.09
CA TRP A 160 13.53 7.02 0.59
C TRP A 160 12.90 7.20 1.98
N SER A 161 11.76 6.56 2.20
CA SER A 161 11.08 6.51 3.51
C SER A 161 11.97 5.89 4.59
N LYS A 162 11.57 6.07 5.86
CA LYS A 162 12.00 5.18 6.94
C LYS A 162 11.52 3.74 6.68
N PRO A 163 12.14 2.71 7.28
CA PRO A 163 11.64 1.33 7.22
C PRO A 163 10.18 1.24 7.67
N ILE A 164 9.35 0.52 6.91
CA ILE A 164 7.92 0.29 7.19
C ILE A 164 7.74 -1.20 7.50
N THR A 165 7.25 -1.52 8.69
CA THR A 165 6.98 -2.90 9.12
C THR A 165 5.47 -3.14 9.19
N LEU A 166 5.04 -4.26 8.61
CA LEU A 166 3.65 -4.72 8.63
C LEU A 166 3.34 -5.57 9.86
N LYS A 167 2.05 -5.78 10.11
CA LYS A 167 1.60 -6.62 11.23
C LYS A 167 1.80 -8.10 10.88
N THR A 168 2.33 -8.89 11.80
CA THR A 168 2.38 -10.35 11.59
C THR A 168 1.00 -10.94 11.90
N ALA A 169 0.42 -11.68 10.95
CA ALA A 169 -0.80 -12.45 11.21
C ALA A 169 -0.48 -13.59 12.19
N GLN A 170 -1.34 -13.79 13.19
CA GLN A 170 -1.24 -14.97 14.05
C GLN A 170 -1.61 -16.22 13.25
N PRO A 171 -0.85 -17.33 13.39
CA PRO A 171 -1.21 -18.57 12.74
C PRO A 171 -2.58 -19.05 13.25
N PRO A 172 -3.44 -19.63 12.39
CA PRO A 172 -4.76 -20.11 12.82
C PRO A 172 -4.71 -21.09 13.99
N SER A 173 -3.65 -21.90 14.08
CA SER A 173 -3.41 -22.84 15.18
C SER A 173 -3.12 -22.17 16.53
N SER A 174 -2.70 -20.90 16.54
CA SER A 174 -2.50 -20.14 17.78
C SER A 174 -3.72 -19.31 18.17
N ILE A 175 -4.77 -19.29 17.34
CA ILE A 175 -6.03 -18.63 17.71
C ILE A 175 -6.71 -19.54 18.72
N PRO A 176 -6.89 -19.12 19.99
CA PRO A 176 -7.59 -19.93 20.95
C PRO A 176 -8.99 -20.20 20.42
N VAL A 177 -9.35 -21.48 20.28
CA VAL A 177 -10.70 -21.93 19.94
C VAL A 177 -11.60 -21.74 21.17
N MET A 178 -11.70 -20.51 21.67
CA MET A 178 -12.58 -20.18 22.78
C MET A 178 -13.94 -19.73 22.24
N GLY A 179 -14.52 -20.60 21.39
CA GLY A 179 -15.85 -20.43 20.82
C GLY A 179 -16.89 -21.41 21.38
N SER A 180 -16.50 -22.41 22.18
CA SER A 180 -17.45 -23.37 22.78
C SER A 180 -17.81 -23.08 24.24
N ARG A 181 -17.31 -21.99 24.83
CA ARG A 181 -17.77 -21.58 26.16
C ARG A 181 -19.04 -20.77 25.97
N HIS A 182 -20.18 -21.42 26.16
CA HIS A 182 -21.49 -20.75 26.14
C HIS A 182 -21.40 -19.44 26.93
N SER A 183 -21.74 -18.34 26.27
CA SER A 183 -21.84 -17.03 26.94
C SER A 183 -22.70 -17.20 28.19
N PRO A 184 -22.34 -16.61 29.34
CA PRO A 184 -23.17 -16.63 30.54
C PRO A 184 -24.63 -16.23 30.27
N GLY A 185 -24.86 -15.34 29.30
CA GLY A 185 -26.20 -14.97 28.85
C GLY A 185 -26.97 -16.10 28.17
N MET A 186 -26.29 -16.97 27.42
CA MET A 186 -26.93 -18.14 26.80
C MET A 186 -27.29 -19.20 27.84
N ILE A 187 -26.45 -19.40 28.86
CA ILE A 187 -26.75 -20.29 30.01
C ILE A 187 -27.94 -19.76 30.81
N ALA A 188 -27.97 -18.44 31.08
CA ALA A 188 -29.09 -17.81 31.78
C ALA A 188 -30.40 -17.94 31.00
N LEU A 189 -30.39 -17.69 29.69
CA LEU A 189 -31.56 -17.81 28.83
C LEU A 189 -32.10 -19.24 28.77
N THR A 190 -31.24 -20.24 28.57
CA THR A 190 -31.69 -21.64 28.52
C THR A 190 -32.26 -22.09 29.86
N SER A 191 -31.64 -21.70 30.98
CA SER A 191 -32.14 -22.03 32.32
C SER A 191 -33.53 -21.42 32.57
N ILE A 192 -33.72 -20.14 32.24
CA ILE A 192 -35.02 -19.46 32.39
C ILE A 192 -36.09 -20.12 31.51
N LEU A 193 -35.78 -20.38 30.24
CA LEU A 193 -36.74 -21.01 29.32
C LEU A 193 -37.13 -22.41 29.80
N SER A 194 -36.17 -23.21 30.28
CA SER A 194 -36.44 -24.54 30.81
C SER A 194 -37.34 -24.51 32.05
N ILE A 195 -37.11 -23.56 32.97
CA ILE A 195 -37.95 -23.41 34.17
C ILE A 195 -39.37 -22.97 33.79
N LEU A 196 -39.51 -21.95 32.93
CA LEU A 196 -40.82 -21.46 32.47
C LEU A 196 -41.61 -22.56 31.74
N PHE A 197 -40.92 -23.37 30.93
CA PHE A 197 -41.54 -24.49 30.23
C PHE A 197 -42.03 -25.58 31.19
N ALA A 198 -41.24 -25.92 32.21
CA ALA A 198 -41.64 -26.89 33.25
C ALA A 198 -42.86 -26.40 34.05
N ILE A 199 -42.89 -25.11 34.42
CA ILE A 199 -44.04 -24.50 35.10
C ILE A 199 -45.30 -24.56 34.21
N LEU A 200 -45.16 -24.23 32.93
CA LEU A 200 -46.27 -24.29 31.97
C LEU A 200 -46.82 -25.71 31.83
N LEU A 201 -45.96 -26.72 31.69
CA LEU A 201 -46.36 -28.13 31.65
C LEU A 201 -47.06 -28.58 32.93
N ALA A 202 -46.52 -28.22 34.10
CA ALA A 202 -47.14 -28.57 35.39
C ALA A 202 -48.53 -27.94 35.54
N SER A 203 -48.70 -26.68 35.11
CA SER A 203 -50.00 -26.01 35.13
C SER A 203 -51.02 -26.67 34.18
N LEU A 204 -50.57 -27.11 32.99
CA LEU A 204 -51.44 -27.81 32.05
C LEU A 204 -51.90 -29.17 32.61
N VAL A 205 -50.99 -29.92 33.25
CA VAL A 205 -51.32 -31.19 33.91
C VAL A 205 -52.29 -30.99 35.07
N ALA A 206 -52.11 -29.94 35.87
CA ALA A 206 -53.02 -29.64 36.98
C ALA A 206 -54.44 -29.22 36.53
N MET A 207 -54.60 -28.84 35.27
CA MET A 207 -55.89 -28.44 34.67
C MET A 207 -56.58 -29.57 33.90
N LEU A 208 -55.93 -30.73 33.76
CA LEU A 208 -56.47 -31.96 33.17
C LEU A 208 -57.09 -32.85 34.26
#